data_AF-A0A7R9AF54-F1
#
_entry.id   AF-A0A7R9AF54-F1
#
_cell.length_a   1.000
_cell.length_b   1.000
_cell.length_c   1.000
_cell.angle_alpha   90.00
_cell.angle_beta   90.00
_cell.angle_gamma   90.00
#
_symmetry.space_group_name_H-M   'P 1'
#
loop_
_entity.id
_entity.type
_entity.pdbx_description
1 polymer ?
#
loop_
_entity_poly.entity_id
_entity_poly.type
_entity_poly.pdbx_seq_one_letter_code
_entity_poly.pdbx_strand_id
1 'polypeptide(L)'
;MKRLMEVVDGEYQTYKSKDGAYIRQHLFNTPELAELVADYSDEDLWNLNRGGHDPYKVFAAYHEAVHHKGQPTVILAKTVKGYDPTFAYELAVIVQHGLERMVTKQEDVFYYVTVMNENYAHPAMLEGEFAGLGDNFA
;
A
#
# COMPACT_ATOMS: atom_id res chain seq x y z
N MET A 1 4.13 20.21 7.26
CA MET A 1 3.90 19.04 8.15
C MET A 1 2.55 19.02 8.85
N LYS A 2 1.98 20.17 9.26
CA LYS A 2 0.66 20.22 9.94
C LYS A 2 -0.47 19.49 9.20
N ARG A 3 -0.61 19.71 7.89
CA ARG A 3 -1.65 19.06 7.06
C ARG A 3 -1.65 17.53 7.16
N LEU A 4 -0.49 16.89 7.04
CA LEU A 4 -0.41 15.42 7.05
C LEU A 4 -0.84 14.79 8.39
N MET A 5 -0.75 15.56 9.50
CA MET A 5 -1.19 15.14 10.83
C MET A 5 -2.69 15.33 11.06
N GLU A 6 -3.34 16.22 10.31
CA GLU A 6 -4.77 16.50 10.40
C GLU A 6 -5.61 15.55 9.54
N VAL A 7 -5.01 15.00 8.47
CA VAL A 7 -5.67 14.03 7.60
C VAL A 7 -5.88 12.72 8.36
N VAL A 8 -7.13 12.29 8.47
CA VAL A 8 -7.48 11.02 9.12
C VAL A 8 -7.35 9.84 8.16
N ASP A 9 -7.28 8.61 8.68
CA ASP A 9 -7.07 7.41 7.85
C ASP A 9 -8.14 7.24 6.76
N GLY A 10 -9.41 7.54 7.05
CA GLY A 10 -10.49 7.47 6.07
C GLY A 10 -10.29 8.41 4.86
N GLU A 11 -9.71 9.59 5.08
CA GLU A 11 -9.35 10.51 3.99
C GLU A 11 -8.17 9.95 3.19
N TYR A 12 -7.14 9.37 3.85
CA TYR A 12 -6.02 8.72 3.15
C TYR A 12 -6.48 7.55 2.27
N GLN A 13 -7.50 6.79 2.68
CA GLN A 13 -8.09 5.74 1.84
C GLN A 13 -8.85 6.34 0.66
N THR A 14 -9.60 7.43 0.90
CA THR A 14 -10.34 8.14 -0.16
C THR A 14 -9.38 8.70 -1.21
N TYR A 15 -8.25 9.28 -0.81
CA TYR A 15 -7.25 9.77 -1.77
C TYR A 15 -6.69 8.68 -2.67
N LYS A 16 -6.63 7.42 -2.18
CA LYS A 16 -6.13 6.29 -2.96
C LYS A 16 -7.20 5.65 -3.87
N SER A 17 -8.46 6.01 -3.74
CA SER A 17 -9.56 5.52 -4.60
C SER A 17 -10.06 6.54 -5.63
N LYS A 18 -9.39 7.70 -5.73
CA LYS A 18 -9.74 8.80 -6.65
C LYS A 18 -8.61 9.00 -7.67
N ASP A 19 -8.23 10.24 -7.94
CA ASP A 19 -7.23 10.63 -8.93
C ASP A 19 -6.33 11.76 -8.40
N GLY A 20 -5.32 12.15 -9.19
CA GLY A 20 -4.40 13.23 -8.83
C GLY A 20 -5.04 14.60 -8.67
N ALA A 21 -6.07 14.91 -9.47
CA ALA A 21 -6.82 16.16 -9.36
C ALA A 21 -7.53 16.26 -8.00
N TYR A 22 -8.13 15.16 -7.54
CA TYR A 22 -8.75 15.05 -6.23
C TYR A 22 -7.71 15.25 -5.11
N ILE A 23 -6.53 14.64 -5.24
CA ILE A 23 -5.41 14.83 -4.30
C ILE A 23 -4.99 16.30 -4.24
N ARG A 24 -4.80 16.95 -5.40
CA ARG A 24 -4.45 18.38 -5.48
C ARG A 24 -5.45 19.23 -4.70
N GLN A 25 -6.74 19.03 -4.94
CA GLN A 25 -7.79 19.85 -4.35
C GLN A 25 -8.01 19.60 -2.86
N HIS A 26 -7.84 18.36 -2.38
CA HIS A 26 -8.25 17.98 -1.02
C HIS A 26 -7.06 17.82 -0.06
N LEU A 27 -5.90 17.34 -0.54
CA LEU A 27 -4.69 17.24 0.26
C LEU A 27 -3.92 18.57 0.27
N PHE A 28 -3.71 19.16 -0.92
CA PHE A 28 -2.96 20.42 -1.11
C PHE A 28 -3.89 21.64 -1.20
N ASN A 29 -4.85 21.72 -0.28
CA ASN A 29 -6.03 22.58 -0.34
C ASN A 29 -5.85 24.03 0.15
N THR A 30 -4.62 24.48 0.38
CA THR A 30 -4.32 25.87 0.78
C THR A 30 -3.35 26.48 -0.22
N PRO A 31 -3.29 27.82 -0.37
CA PRO A 31 -2.37 28.45 -1.32
C PRO A 31 -0.91 28.00 -1.12
N GLU A 32 -0.48 27.90 0.13
CA GLU A 32 0.88 27.47 0.50
C GLU A 32 1.16 26.03 0.11
N LEU A 33 0.18 25.13 0.25
CA LEU A 33 0.34 23.72 -0.13
C LEU A 33 0.20 23.51 -1.64
N ALA A 34 -0.65 24.29 -2.30
CA ALA A 34 -0.80 24.25 -3.75
C ALA A 34 0.49 24.66 -4.45
N GLU A 35 1.19 25.66 -3.90
CA GLU A 35 2.49 26.11 -4.41
C GLU A 35 3.56 24.99 -4.38
N LEU A 36 3.54 24.12 -3.36
CA LEU A 36 4.49 22.99 -3.25
C LEU A 36 4.38 21.99 -4.41
N VAL A 37 3.24 21.97 -5.10
CA VAL A 37 2.93 21.03 -6.18
C VAL A 37 2.53 21.75 -7.47
N ALA A 38 2.88 23.03 -7.60
CA ALA A 38 2.52 23.85 -8.76
C ALA A 38 3.04 23.25 -10.08
N ASP A 39 4.26 22.71 -10.04
CA ASP A 39 4.93 22.12 -11.21
C ASP A 39 4.61 20.63 -11.42
N TYR A 40 3.79 20.02 -10.56
CA TYR A 40 3.45 18.60 -10.66
C TYR A 40 2.24 18.46 -11.57
N SER A 41 2.24 17.48 -12.47
CA SER A 41 1.01 17.07 -13.14
C SER A 41 0.10 16.28 -12.19
N ASP A 42 -1.16 16.06 -12.56
CA ASP A 42 -2.05 15.20 -11.78
C ASP A 42 -1.58 13.74 -11.80
N GLU A 43 -0.88 13.30 -12.86
CA GLU A 43 -0.25 11.98 -12.90
C GLU A 43 0.91 11.88 -11.89
N ASP A 44 1.74 12.93 -11.78
CA ASP A 44 2.82 12.98 -10.78
C ASP A 44 2.26 12.93 -9.36
N LEU A 45 1.16 13.64 -9.10
CA LEU A 45 0.46 13.61 -7.82
C LEU A 45 -0.14 12.25 -7.52
N TRP A 46 -0.69 11.58 -8.53
CA TRP A 46 -1.21 10.22 -8.38
C TRP A 46 -0.10 9.20 -8.07
N ASN A 47 1.08 9.42 -8.64
CA ASN A 47 2.26 8.58 -8.45
C ASN A 47 3.03 8.84 -7.15
N LEU A 48 2.59 9.80 -6.30
CA LEU A 48 3.17 10.01 -4.98
C LEU A 48 3.03 8.75 -4.11
N ASN A 49 4.16 8.08 -3.90
CA ASN A 49 4.18 6.78 -3.25
C ASN A 49 4.25 6.89 -1.72
N ARG A 50 3.71 5.88 -1.02
CA ARG A 50 3.79 5.80 0.45
C ARG A 50 5.17 5.25 0.86
N GLY A 51 5.70 5.73 1.98
CA GLY A 51 7.07 5.40 2.40
C GLY A 51 7.34 3.91 2.63
N GLY A 52 6.32 3.11 2.97
CA GLY A 52 6.45 1.66 3.08
C GLY A 52 6.64 0.96 1.73
N HIS A 53 6.36 1.64 0.61
CA HIS A 53 6.54 1.14 -0.77
C HIS A 53 7.85 1.59 -1.44
N ASP A 54 8.69 2.29 -0.71
CA ASP A 54 9.98 2.78 -1.19
C ASP A 54 11.10 1.93 -0.57
N PRO A 55 11.82 1.11 -1.36
CA PRO A 55 12.82 0.18 -0.82
C PRO A 55 13.99 0.91 -0.14
N TYR A 56 14.32 2.14 -0.56
CA TYR A 56 15.37 2.93 0.08
C TYR A 56 14.93 3.40 1.46
N LYS A 57 13.66 3.80 1.61
CA LYS A 57 13.11 4.20 2.93
C LYS A 57 12.96 3.02 3.87
N VAL A 58 12.52 1.87 3.35
CA VAL A 58 12.46 0.62 4.12
C VAL A 58 13.86 0.20 4.55
N PHE A 59 14.84 0.18 3.64
CA PHE A 59 16.22 -0.13 3.96
C PHE A 59 16.79 0.81 5.03
N ALA A 60 16.60 2.13 4.88
CA ALA A 60 17.07 3.10 5.87
C ALA A 60 16.45 2.86 7.26
N ALA A 61 15.15 2.55 7.34
CA ALA A 61 14.48 2.23 8.59
C ALA A 61 15.04 0.95 9.25
N TYR A 62 15.26 -0.11 8.47
CA TYR A 62 15.88 -1.34 8.97
C TYR A 62 17.34 -1.15 9.38
N HIS A 63 18.11 -0.40 8.58
CA HIS A 63 19.49 -0.07 8.87
C HIS A 63 19.61 0.60 10.25
N GLU A 64 18.80 1.62 10.53
CA GLU A 64 18.80 2.26 11.84
C GLU A 64 18.34 1.29 12.94
N ALA A 65 17.31 0.48 12.69
CA ALA A 65 16.79 -0.45 13.68
C ALA A 65 17.81 -1.53 14.12
N VAL A 66 18.61 -2.08 13.20
CA VAL A 66 19.61 -3.11 13.54
C VAL A 66 20.83 -2.55 14.28
N HIS A 67 21.13 -1.28 14.06
CA HIS A 67 22.22 -0.57 14.75
C HIS A 67 21.78 0.02 16.10
N HIS A 68 20.48 0.20 16.33
CA HIS A 68 19.93 0.66 17.61
C HIS A 68 20.24 -0.34 18.75
N LYS A 69 20.55 0.18 19.95
CA LYS A 69 20.89 -0.61 21.15
C LYS A 69 20.17 -0.05 22.37
N GLY A 70 20.02 -0.89 23.40
CA GLY A 70 19.47 -0.50 24.70
C GLY A 70 17.94 -0.62 24.83
N GLN A 71 17.22 -0.77 23.71
CA GLN A 71 15.76 -1.00 23.70
C GLN A 71 15.30 -1.55 22.33
N PRO A 72 14.11 -2.17 22.26
CA PRO A 72 13.51 -2.57 20.99
C PRO A 72 13.17 -1.38 20.08
N THR A 73 13.16 -1.63 18.77
CA THR A 73 12.71 -0.68 17.74
C THR A 73 11.44 -1.19 17.08
N VAL A 74 10.45 -0.31 16.92
CA VAL A 74 9.23 -0.59 16.14
C VAL A 74 9.26 0.27 14.88
N ILE A 75 9.16 -0.36 13.71
CA ILE A 75 9.04 0.32 12.41
C ILE A 75 7.56 0.34 12.02
N LEU A 76 6.99 1.53 11.88
CA LEU A 76 5.62 1.73 11.37
C LEU A 76 5.67 2.10 9.89
N ALA A 77 5.66 1.09 9.03
CA ALA A 77 5.69 1.28 7.58
C ALA A 77 4.30 1.66 7.05
N LYS A 78 4.13 2.89 6.56
CA LYS A 78 2.88 3.32 5.91
C LYS A 78 2.81 2.73 4.51
N THR A 79 1.96 1.73 4.32
CA THR A 79 1.69 1.07 3.03
C THR A 79 0.29 1.43 2.53
N VAL A 80 -0.02 1.06 1.28
CA VAL A 80 -1.42 0.91 0.83
C VAL A 80 -1.87 -0.47 1.29
N LYS A 81 -3.11 -0.61 1.79
CA LYS A 81 -3.61 -1.91 2.27
C LYS A 81 -3.43 -2.91 1.13
N GLY A 82 -2.59 -3.91 1.37
CA GLY A 82 -2.41 -5.01 0.45
C GLY A 82 -3.58 -5.99 0.58
N TYR A 83 -3.35 -7.21 0.16
CA TYR A 83 -4.39 -8.22 0.14
C TYR A 83 -4.78 -8.62 1.58
N ASP A 84 -6.09 -8.74 1.82
CA ASP A 84 -6.68 -9.17 3.08
C ASP A 84 -7.56 -10.39 2.82
N PRO A 85 -6.96 -11.54 2.45
CA PRO A 85 -7.70 -12.74 2.12
C PRO A 85 -8.51 -13.20 3.32
N THR A 86 -9.80 -13.44 3.07
CA THR A 86 -10.66 -14.12 4.03
C THR A 86 -10.40 -15.61 3.90
N PHE A 87 -10.53 -16.18 2.71
CA PHE A 87 -10.41 -17.63 2.53
C PHE A 87 -9.01 -18.09 2.13
N ALA A 88 -8.67 -19.33 2.50
CA ALA A 88 -7.37 -19.92 2.21
C ALA A 88 -7.05 -19.98 0.69
N TYR A 89 -8.08 -20.15 -0.16
CA TYR A 89 -7.88 -20.14 -1.61
C TYR A 89 -7.50 -18.76 -2.14
N GLU A 90 -8.02 -17.68 -1.56
CA GLU A 90 -7.64 -16.31 -1.94
C GLU A 90 -6.16 -16.08 -1.63
N LEU A 91 -5.70 -16.47 -0.43
CA LEU A 91 -4.30 -16.41 -0.06
C LEU A 91 -3.40 -17.18 -1.04
N ALA A 92 -3.82 -18.40 -1.43
CA ALA A 92 -3.07 -19.21 -2.39
C ALA A 92 -2.94 -18.51 -3.76
N VAL A 93 -4.02 -17.92 -4.26
CA VAL A 93 -4.04 -17.17 -5.53
C VAL A 93 -3.13 -15.93 -5.43
N ILE A 94 -3.20 -15.18 -4.33
CA ILE A 94 -2.38 -13.99 -4.09
C ILE A 94 -0.88 -14.34 -4.10
N VAL A 95 -0.50 -15.41 -3.39
CA VAL A 95 0.89 -15.88 -3.33
C VAL A 95 1.36 -16.36 -4.70
N GLN A 96 0.55 -17.15 -5.41
CA GLN A 96 0.89 -17.63 -6.75
C GLN A 96 1.10 -16.46 -7.72
N HIS A 97 0.19 -15.49 -7.73
CA HIS A 97 0.27 -14.31 -8.59
C HIS A 97 1.46 -13.42 -8.23
N GLY A 98 1.72 -13.21 -6.94
CA GLY A 98 2.90 -12.48 -6.47
C GLY A 98 4.21 -13.14 -6.91
N LEU A 99 4.31 -14.47 -6.80
CA LEU A 99 5.47 -15.22 -7.28
C LEU A 99 5.65 -15.11 -8.80
N GLU A 100 4.58 -15.18 -9.59
CA GLU A 100 4.68 -15.00 -11.04
C GLU A 100 5.25 -13.62 -11.39
N ARG A 101 4.77 -12.56 -10.74
CA ARG A 101 5.22 -11.19 -11.02
C ARG A 101 6.65 -10.95 -10.55
N MET A 102 6.96 -11.33 -9.31
CA MET A 102 8.28 -11.09 -8.73
C MET A 102 9.35 -12.01 -9.31
N VAL A 103 9.06 -13.30 -9.46
CA VAL A 103 10.06 -14.31 -9.83
C VAL A 103 10.11 -14.53 -11.33
N THR A 104 8.96 -14.69 -11.99
CA THR A 104 8.94 -14.99 -13.43
C THR A 104 9.06 -13.74 -14.28
N LYS A 105 8.26 -12.70 -13.98
CA LYS A 105 8.24 -11.45 -14.76
C LYS A 105 9.31 -10.45 -14.32
N GLN A 106 9.98 -10.70 -13.19
CA GLN A 106 11.00 -9.81 -12.62
C GLN A 106 10.47 -8.38 -12.43
N GLU A 107 9.21 -8.25 -12.04
CA GLU A 107 8.63 -6.96 -11.70
C GLU A 107 9.10 -6.51 -10.31
N ASP A 108 9.52 -5.25 -10.19
CA ASP A 108 9.92 -4.62 -8.92
C ASP A 108 8.70 -4.30 -8.05
N VAL A 109 8.07 -5.35 -7.52
CA VAL A 109 6.88 -5.28 -6.67
C VAL A 109 7.08 -6.11 -5.40
N PHE A 110 6.41 -5.72 -4.31
CA PHE A 110 6.32 -6.53 -3.10
C PHE A 110 4.87 -6.57 -2.63
N TYR A 111 4.48 -7.71 -2.06
CA TYR A 111 3.11 -7.96 -1.64
C TYR A 111 3.02 -7.86 -0.13
N TYR A 112 2.05 -7.09 0.36
CA TYR A 112 1.65 -7.08 1.76
C TYR A 112 0.37 -7.91 1.89
N VAL A 113 0.39 -8.96 2.70
CA VAL A 113 -0.75 -9.84 2.92
C VAL A 113 -1.05 -9.90 4.41
N THR A 114 -2.28 -9.59 4.77
CA THR A 114 -2.74 -9.72 6.17
C THR A 114 -3.33 -11.11 6.35
N VAL A 115 -2.92 -11.82 7.40
CA VAL A 115 -3.46 -13.13 7.74
C VAL A 115 -4.02 -13.10 9.16
N MET A 116 -5.14 -13.76 9.35
CA MET A 116 -5.79 -13.91 10.65
C MET A 116 -5.29 -15.18 11.34
N ASN A 117 -5.31 -15.20 12.68
CA ASN A 117 -4.95 -16.39 13.48
C ASN A 117 -6.17 -17.22 13.92
N GLU A 118 -7.36 -16.89 13.41
CA GLU A 118 -8.60 -17.55 13.76
C GLU A 118 -8.82 -18.78 12.88
N ASN A 119 -9.07 -19.93 13.50
CA ASN A 119 -9.40 -21.16 12.79
C ASN A 119 -10.91 -21.21 12.52
N TYR A 120 -11.29 -21.28 11.25
CA TYR A 120 -12.67 -21.51 10.83
C TYR A 120 -12.71 -22.35 9.55
N ALA A 121 -13.92 -22.75 9.13
CA ALA A 121 -14.10 -23.54 7.93
C ALA A 121 -13.79 -22.69 6.68
N HIS A 122 -12.75 -23.06 5.94
CA HIS A 122 -12.46 -22.44 4.66
C HIS A 122 -13.19 -23.22 3.55
N PRO A 123 -14.08 -22.57 2.79
CA PRO A 123 -14.75 -23.20 1.66
C PRO A 123 -13.75 -23.45 0.52
N ALA A 124 -14.12 -24.38 -0.38
CA ALA A 124 -13.42 -24.53 -1.65
C ALA A 124 -13.74 -23.33 -2.56
N MET A 125 -12.79 -22.96 -3.41
CA MET A 125 -13.00 -21.94 -4.44
C MET A 125 -14.12 -22.39 -5.40
N LEU A 126 -15.08 -21.50 -5.68
CA LEU A 126 -16.11 -21.75 -6.68
C LEU A 126 -15.60 -21.45 -8.09
N GLU A 127 -16.19 -22.10 -9.08
CA GLU A 127 -15.84 -21.90 -10.48
C GLU A 127 -16.13 -20.44 -10.89
N GLY A 128 -15.11 -19.72 -11.37
CA GLY A 128 -15.21 -18.31 -11.78
C GLY A 128 -14.74 -17.28 -10.74
N GLU A 129 -14.55 -17.64 -9.47
CA GLU A 129 -14.06 -16.70 -8.44
C GLU A 129 -12.62 -16.22 -8.70
N PHE A 130 -11.82 -17.02 -9.41
CA PHE A 130 -10.46 -16.65 -9.81
C PHE A 130 -10.40 -15.38 -10.67
N ALA A 131 -11.38 -15.18 -11.56
CA ALA A 131 -11.42 -14.01 -12.44
C ALA A 131 -11.77 -12.72 -11.67
N GLY A 132 -12.72 -12.80 -10.72
CA GLY A 132 -13.16 -11.65 -9.93
C GLY A 132 -12.13 -11.16 -8.90
N LEU A 133 -11.15 -11.98 -8.56
CA LEU A 133 -10.01 -11.56 -7.77
C LEU A 133 -9.12 -10.64 -8.62
N GLY A 134 -8.69 -11.10 -9.82
CA GLY A 134 -7.77 -10.38 -10.70
C GLY A 134 -8.14 -8.93 -11.04
N ASP A 135 -9.44 -8.64 -11.17
CA ASP A 135 -9.96 -7.33 -11.58
C ASP A 135 -10.08 -6.32 -10.42
N ASN A 136 -9.98 -6.75 -9.16
CA ASN A 136 -10.03 -5.89 -7.98
C ASN A 136 -8.65 -5.42 -7.50
N PHE A 137 -7.60 -5.64 -8.31
CA PHE A 137 -6.21 -5.43 -7.92
C PHE A 137 -5.54 -4.35 -8.80
N ALA A 138 -5.93 -3.10 -8.57
CA ALA A 138 -5.19 -1.90 -8.99
C ALA A 138 -5.23 -0.83 -7.89
#